data_AF-A0A7C3T466-F1
#
_entry.id   AF-A0A7C3T466-F1
#
_cell.length_a   1.000
_cell.length_b   1.000
_cell.length_c   1.000
_cell.angle_alpha   90.00
_cell.angle_beta   90.00
_cell.angle_gamma   90.00
#
_symmetry.space_group_name_H-M   'P 1'
#
loop_
_entity.id
_entity.type
_entity.pdbx_description
1 polymer ?
#
loop_
_entity_poly.entity_id
_entity_poly.type
_entity_poly.pdbx_seq_one_letter_code
_entity_poly.pdbx_strand_id
1 'polypeptide(L)'
;MRSLSDRSDTGAALLPSERKGRGKAGGSCLAFLAALLLLFFPGVKAAGAEEAPVRVDTLTLQEHWEEYDGEEVIFVGEAVGDVMVRGDHAWVTLNDDHYSRRALREAGELRGGNSGIGVWLPRREAEKIGRLGRYGSMGDRVEVRGVFHADCSQHGGDFDIHATSLEVLERGRDLNDSPDSGKYLATVFSLLFLVGASVPLYLRRMAERRSARALLREDAD
;
A
#
# COMPACT_ATOMS: atom_id res chain seq x y z
N MET A 1 -41.10 118.55 -2.80
CA MET A 1 -39.83 117.82 -2.58
C MET A 1 -39.99 116.95 -1.34
N ARG A 2 -39.73 115.64 -1.47
CA ARG A 2 -39.84 114.55 -0.48
C ARG A 2 -41.27 114.12 -0.09
N SER A 3 -41.64 112.98 -0.70
CA SER A 3 -42.82 112.16 -0.49
C SER A 3 -42.53 111.11 0.60
N LEU A 4 -43.43 110.96 1.57
CA LEU A 4 -43.52 109.83 2.51
C LEU A 4 -45.02 109.57 2.77
N SER A 5 -45.59 108.60 2.04
CA SER A 5 -46.88 107.94 2.33
C SER A 5 -46.63 106.79 3.32
N ASP A 6 -47.24 106.72 4.49
CA ASP A 6 -48.64 106.42 4.85
C ASP A 6 -49.03 104.92 4.84
N ARG A 7 -49.75 104.53 5.91
CA ARG A 7 -50.50 103.31 6.27
C ARG A 7 -49.71 102.07 6.73
N SER A 8 -49.81 101.57 7.97
CA SER A 8 -50.90 101.29 8.95
C SER A 8 -51.68 99.98 8.72
N ASP A 9 -51.47 99.07 9.69
CA ASP A 9 -52.36 98.06 10.29
C ASP A 9 -53.21 97.10 9.44
N THR A 10 -53.07 95.79 9.68
CA THR A 10 -53.94 94.99 10.58
C THR A 10 -53.67 93.48 10.40
N GLY A 11 -53.96 92.71 11.45
CA GLY A 11 -53.51 91.33 11.62
C GLY A 11 -54.27 90.25 10.85
N ALA A 12 -53.71 89.05 10.86
CA ALA A 12 -54.43 87.79 11.09
C ALA A 12 -53.42 86.64 11.13
N ALA A 13 -53.62 85.74 12.09
CA ALA A 13 -52.89 84.50 12.27
C ALA A 13 -52.96 83.60 11.03
N LEU A 14 -51.93 82.76 10.83
CA LEU A 14 -52.00 81.37 10.32
C LEU A 14 -50.58 80.77 10.25
N LEU A 15 -50.39 79.61 10.89
CA LEU A 15 -49.24 78.71 10.73
C LEU A 15 -49.06 78.36 9.23
N PRO A 16 -47.83 78.08 8.75
CA PRO A 16 -47.48 76.65 8.58
C PRO A 16 -45.98 76.26 8.56
N SER A 17 -45.80 74.95 8.79
CA SER A 17 -44.84 74.04 8.13
C SER A 17 -43.35 74.11 8.48
N GLU A 18 -42.96 73.21 9.39
CA GLU A 18 -41.90 72.19 9.18
C GLU A 18 -41.21 72.23 7.81
N ARG A 19 -39.97 72.74 7.76
CA ARG A 19 -39.01 72.45 6.68
C ARG A 19 -38.00 71.42 7.15
N LYS A 20 -38.23 70.19 6.69
CA LYS A 20 -37.36 69.02 6.74
C LYS A 20 -36.01 69.32 6.06
N GLY A 21 -34.95 69.44 6.86
CA GLY A 21 -33.57 69.57 6.41
C GLY A 21 -32.94 68.22 6.03
N ARG A 22 -32.74 68.05 4.72
CA ARG A 22 -31.86 67.13 3.97
C ARG A 22 -30.87 66.25 4.79
N GLY A 23 -31.17 64.95 4.78
CA GLY A 23 -30.30 63.85 4.31
C GLY A 23 -28.80 63.88 4.63
N LYS A 24 -28.42 63.21 5.71
CA LYS A 24 -27.15 62.48 5.83
C LYS A 24 -27.47 61.01 6.08
N ALA A 25 -27.81 60.28 5.02
CA ALA A 25 -27.92 58.83 5.02
C ALA A 25 -27.12 58.33 3.83
N GLY A 26 -25.82 58.09 4.02
CA GLY A 26 -24.95 57.64 2.93
C GLY A 26 -23.66 56.94 3.35
N GLY A 27 -23.40 56.78 4.65
CA GLY A 27 -22.16 56.14 5.14
C GLY A 27 -22.36 54.75 5.75
N SER A 28 -23.49 54.51 6.43
CA SER A 28 -23.64 53.29 7.25
C SER A 28 -24.17 52.07 6.50
N CYS A 29 -24.75 52.24 5.30
CA CYS A 29 -25.32 51.10 4.56
C CYS A 29 -24.26 50.34 3.75
N LEU A 30 -23.25 51.02 3.18
CA LEU A 30 -22.14 50.35 2.48
C LEU A 30 -21.24 49.56 3.44
N ALA A 31 -20.99 50.07 4.65
CA ALA A 31 -20.19 49.36 5.65
C ALA A 31 -20.91 48.11 6.19
N PHE A 32 -22.24 48.17 6.36
CA PHE A 32 -23.03 47.00 6.74
C PHE A 32 -23.17 45.97 5.62
N LEU A 33 -23.29 46.40 4.36
CA LEU A 33 -23.31 45.48 3.21
C LEU A 33 -21.96 44.76 3.01
N ALA A 34 -20.84 45.46 3.19
CA ALA A 34 -19.51 44.85 3.13
C ALA A 34 -19.27 43.84 4.27
N ALA A 35 -19.74 44.14 5.48
CA ALA A 35 -19.66 43.23 6.62
C ALA A 35 -20.59 42.01 6.48
N LEU A 36 -21.75 42.16 5.85
CA LEU A 36 -22.68 41.07 5.59
C LEU A 36 -22.18 40.15 4.45
N LEU A 37 -21.47 40.70 3.46
CA LEU A 37 -20.81 39.91 2.41
C LEU A 37 -19.68 39.03 2.98
N LEU A 38 -18.94 39.50 3.99
CA LEU A 38 -17.91 38.70 4.67
C LEU A 38 -18.47 37.56 5.53
N LEU A 39 -19.76 37.60 5.90
CA LEU A 39 -20.44 36.52 6.62
C LEU A 39 -21.09 35.47 5.70
N PHE A 40 -21.16 35.74 4.38
CA PHE A 40 -21.76 34.83 3.39
C PHE A 40 -20.76 34.19 2.44
N PHE A 41 -19.47 34.50 2.53
CA PHE A 41 -18.41 33.71 1.91
C PHE A 41 -17.86 32.73 2.96
N PRO A 42 -18.37 31.47 3.04
CA PRO A 42 -17.61 30.45 3.74
C PRO A 42 -16.25 30.38 3.06
N GLY A 43 -15.20 30.41 3.86
CA GLY A 43 -13.83 30.68 3.42
C GLY A 43 -13.48 30.01 2.10
N VAL A 44 -12.87 30.79 1.21
CA VAL A 44 -12.04 30.25 0.14
C VAL A 44 -11.06 29.31 0.83
N LYS A 45 -11.30 27.99 0.75
CA LYS A 45 -10.27 27.03 1.12
C LYS A 45 -9.08 27.35 0.23
N ALA A 46 -7.95 27.66 0.86
CA ALA A 46 -6.69 27.77 0.15
C ALA A 46 -6.56 26.53 -0.74
N ALA A 47 -6.34 26.75 -2.04
CA ALA A 47 -6.00 25.69 -2.97
C ALA A 47 -4.85 24.89 -2.34
N GLY A 48 -5.05 23.58 -2.27
CA GLY A 48 -4.33 22.65 -1.41
C GLY A 48 -2.82 22.81 -1.50
N ALA A 49 -2.18 22.79 -0.33
CA ALA A 49 -0.86 22.21 -0.25
C ALA A 49 -1.01 20.76 -0.74
N GLU A 50 -0.38 20.44 -1.86
CA GLU A 50 -0.24 19.05 -2.32
C GLU A 50 0.54 18.33 -1.22
N GLU A 51 -0.18 17.61 -0.37
CA GLU A 51 0.41 16.84 0.72
C GLU A 51 1.25 15.74 0.06
N ALA A 52 2.56 15.74 0.32
CA ALA A 52 3.46 14.82 -0.34
C ALA A 52 3.02 13.37 -0.05
N PRO A 53 3.05 12.47 -1.04
CA PRO A 53 2.51 11.13 -0.88
C PRO A 53 3.20 10.40 0.27
N VAL A 54 2.39 9.77 1.13
CA VAL A 54 2.84 9.16 2.39
C VAL A 54 3.42 7.78 2.09
N ARG A 55 4.52 7.44 2.77
CA ARG A 55 5.09 6.10 2.72
C ARG A 55 4.32 5.17 3.65
N VAL A 56 3.82 4.07 3.11
CA VAL A 56 2.99 3.09 3.82
C VAL A 56 3.56 1.68 3.71
N ASP A 57 3.10 0.80 4.60
CA ASP A 57 3.37 -0.64 4.58
C ASP A 57 2.05 -1.43 4.56
N THR A 58 2.12 -2.72 4.24
CA THR A 58 0.95 -3.60 4.07
C THR A 58 0.10 -3.66 5.33
N LEU A 59 0.71 -3.67 6.51
CA LEU A 59 -0.02 -3.72 7.77
C LEU A 59 -0.79 -2.42 8.01
N THR A 60 -0.14 -1.28 7.77
CA THR A 60 -0.77 0.05 7.85
C THR A 60 -1.97 0.13 6.91
N LEU A 61 -1.79 -0.31 5.66
CA LEU A 61 -2.89 -0.35 4.70
C LEU A 61 -4.02 -1.28 5.16
N GLN A 62 -3.73 -2.43 5.78
CA GLN A 62 -4.78 -3.35 6.24
C GLN A 62 -5.53 -2.85 7.48
N GLU A 63 -4.82 -2.22 8.43
CA GLU A 63 -5.39 -1.77 9.69
C GLU A 63 -6.10 -0.41 9.58
N HIS A 64 -5.67 0.43 8.64
CA HIS A 64 -6.13 1.82 8.47
C HIS A 64 -6.57 2.11 7.03
N TRP A 65 -7.09 1.11 6.32
CA TRP A 65 -7.41 1.24 4.89
C TRP A 65 -8.35 2.42 4.58
N GLU A 66 -9.27 2.76 5.49
CA GLU A 66 -10.22 3.87 5.31
C GLU A 66 -9.53 5.24 5.19
N GLU A 67 -8.32 5.36 5.74
CA GLU A 67 -7.53 6.60 5.70
C GLU A 67 -6.76 6.76 4.38
N TYR A 68 -6.51 5.66 3.66
CA TYR A 68 -5.66 5.64 2.48
C TYR A 68 -6.41 5.26 1.19
N ASP A 69 -7.65 4.74 1.28
CA ASP A 69 -8.43 4.35 0.11
C ASP A 69 -8.66 5.55 -0.82
N GLY A 70 -8.15 5.45 -2.06
CA GLY A 70 -8.17 6.52 -3.05
C GLY A 70 -7.05 7.55 -2.92
N GLU A 71 -6.16 7.43 -1.93
CA GLU A 71 -5.03 8.33 -1.71
C GLU A 71 -3.76 7.87 -2.45
N GLU A 72 -2.91 8.84 -2.82
CA GLU A 72 -1.60 8.54 -3.40
C GLU A 72 -0.61 8.14 -2.31
N VAL A 73 -0.01 6.96 -2.48
CA VAL A 73 0.92 6.35 -1.53
C VAL A 73 2.26 6.02 -2.18
N ILE A 74 3.30 5.97 -1.33
CA ILE A 74 4.60 5.39 -1.67
C ILE A 74 4.72 4.04 -0.99
N PHE A 75 4.89 2.97 -1.76
CA PHE A 75 5.06 1.62 -1.24
C PHE A 75 6.43 1.06 -1.64
N VAL A 76 7.11 0.39 -0.70
CA VAL A 76 8.43 -0.18 -0.96
C VAL A 76 8.47 -1.64 -0.55
N GLY A 77 8.79 -2.52 -1.51
CA GLY A 77 8.86 -3.95 -1.28
C GLY A 77 9.76 -4.68 -2.28
N GLU A 78 10.00 -5.95 -2.02
CA GLU A 78 10.63 -6.90 -2.94
C GLU A 78 9.59 -7.34 -3.98
N ALA A 79 9.94 -7.27 -5.27
CA ALA A 79 9.13 -7.85 -6.32
C ALA A 79 9.22 -9.39 -6.27
N VAL A 80 8.11 -10.07 -6.03
CA VAL A 80 8.04 -11.53 -5.86
C VAL A 80 7.08 -12.19 -6.85
N GLY A 81 7.20 -13.51 -7.02
CA GLY A 81 6.31 -14.25 -7.90
C GLY A 81 6.63 -13.98 -9.37
N ASP A 82 5.64 -13.52 -10.15
CA ASP A 82 5.75 -13.29 -11.59
C ASP A 82 5.23 -11.91 -11.99
N VAL A 83 5.78 -11.34 -13.08
CA VAL A 83 5.23 -10.15 -13.72
C VAL A 83 4.16 -10.58 -14.71
N MET A 84 2.88 -10.38 -14.37
CA MET A 84 1.76 -10.84 -15.20
C MET A 84 1.27 -9.72 -16.12
N VAL A 85 1.82 -9.67 -17.34
CA VAL A 85 1.47 -8.65 -18.35
C VAL A 85 0.06 -8.89 -18.91
N ARG A 86 -0.71 -7.81 -19.01
CA ARG A 86 -2.09 -7.76 -19.50
C ARG A 86 -2.29 -6.47 -20.33
N GLY A 87 -2.07 -6.57 -21.63
CA GLY A 87 -2.09 -5.40 -22.52
C GLY A 87 -0.93 -4.45 -22.20
N ASP A 88 -1.26 -3.18 -21.92
CA ASP A 88 -0.28 -2.13 -21.64
C ASP A 88 0.10 -2.03 -20.15
N HIS A 89 -0.44 -2.91 -19.31
CA HIS A 89 -0.19 -2.96 -17.87
C HIS A 89 0.28 -4.36 -17.44
N ALA A 90 0.73 -4.46 -16.20
CA ALA A 90 1.11 -5.72 -15.59
C ALA A 90 0.72 -5.74 -14.11
N TRP A 91 0.50 -6.94 -13.60
CA TRP A 91 0.44 -7.20 -12.16
C TRP A 91 1.79 -7.64 -11.64
N VAL A 92 2.19 -7.09 -10.51
CA VAL A 92 3.38 -7.48 -9.74
C VAL A 92 3.00 -7.52 -8.27
N THR A 93 3.45 -8.53 -7.53
CA THR A 93 3.30 -8.55 -6.07
C THR A 93 4.55 -7.97 -5.42
N LEU A 94 4.37 -7.00 -4.53
CA LEU A 94 5.46 -6.43 -3.74
C LEU A 94 5.34 -6.84 -2.28
N ASN A 95 6.36 -7.53 -1.77
CA ASN A 95 6.45 -7.93 -0.38
C ASN A 95 7.23 -6.91 0.45
N ASP A 96 6.70 -6.49 1.58
CA ASP A 96 7.35 -5.56 2.50
C ASP A 96 7.66 -6.18 3.87
N ASP A 97 7.46 -7.48 4.00
CA ASP A 97 7.72 -8.24 5.21
C ASP A 97 9.22 -8.27 5.61
N HIS A 98 9.51 -8.90 6.75
CA HIS A 98 10.86 -9.03 7.30
C HIS A 98 11.87 -9.64 6.31
N TYR A 99 11.41 -10.54 5.43
CA TYR A 99 12.25 -11.24 4.48
C TYR A 99 12.49 -10.48 3.17
N SER A 100 11.72 -9.42 2.91
CA SER A 100 11.91 -8.51 1.75
C SER A 100 13.28 -7.83 1.71
N ARG A 101 13.94 -7.69 2.87
CA ARG A 101 15.28 -7.09 3.00
C ARG A 101 16.39 -8.12 3.20
N ARG A 102 16.04 -9.27 3.78
CA ARG A 102 17.02 -10.30 4.14
C ARG A 102 16.36 -11.67 4.09
N ALA A 103 16.91 -12.54 3.23
CA ALA A 103 16.39 -13.89 3.07
C ALA A 103 16.33 -14.66 4.40
N LEU A 104 15.34 -15.54 4.56
CA LEU A 104 15.12 -16.32 5.78
C LEU A 104 16.39 -17.03 6.30
N ARG A 105 17.16 -17.67 5.40
CA ARG A 105 18.41 -18.36 5.78
C ARG A 105 19.50 -17.41 6.26
N GLU A 106 19.50 -16.17 5.79
CA GLU A 106 20.42 -15.14 6.26
C GLU A 106 19.95 -14.53 7.57
N ALA A 107 18.64 -14.33 7.73
CA ALA A 107 18.03 -13.80 8.95
C ALA A 107 18.24 -14.72 10.17
N GLY A 108 18.25 -16.04 9.94
CA GLY A 108 18.57 -17.04 10.96
C GLY A 108 17.46 -17.31 11.98
N GLU A 109 16.35 -16.57 11.91
CA GLU A 109 15.16 -16.74 12.75
C GLU A 109 13.89 -16.59 11.92
N LEU A 110 12.86 -17.34 12.33
CA LEU A 110 11.51 -17.19 11.78
C LEU A 110 10.81 -16.05 12.52
N ARG A 111 10.52 -14.97 11.80
CA ARG A 111 9.82 -13.79 12.31
C ARG A 111 8.79 -13.29 11.30
N GLY A 112 7.60 -12.98 11.79
CA GLY A 112 6.51 -12.44 10.97
C GLY A 112 5.94 -13.44 9.96
N GLY A 113 5.02 -12.95 9.14
CA GLY A 113 4.48 -13.66 7.99
C GLY A 113 5.03 -13.12 6.67
N ASN A 114 4.56 -13.69 5.57
CA ASN A 114 4.71 -13.11 4.25
C ASN A 114 3.61 -12.04 4.08
N SER A 115 3.99 -10.79 3.87
CA SER A 115 3.06 -9.67 3.63
C SER A 115 3.48 -8.94 2.37
N GLY A 116 2.48 -8.63 1.56
CA GLY A 116 2.66 -7.89 0.33
C GLY A 116 1.34 -7.47 -0.27
N ILE A 117 1.41 -6.63 -1.29
CA ILE A 117 0.27 -6.07 -1.99
C ILE A 117 0.40 -6.28 -3.50
N GLY A 118 -0.74 -6.43 -4.17
CA GLY A 118 -0.80 -6.43 -5.63
C GLY A 118 -0.61 -5.01 -6.16
N VAL A 119 0.29 -4.85 -7.13
CA VAL A 119 0.53 -3.58 -7.81
C VAL A 119 0.19 -3.76 -9.28
N TRP A 120 -0.76 -2.95 -9.73
CA TRP A 120 -1.13 -2.81 -11.14
C TRP A 120 -0.44 -1.58 -11.70
N LEU A 121 0.42 -1.76 -12.71
CA LEU A 121 1.23 -0.66 -13.23
C LEU A 121 1.49 -0.78 -14.73
N PRO A 122 1.84 0.33 -15.42
CA PRO A 122 2.19 0.29 -16.83
C PRO A 122 3.31 -0.73 -17.10
N ARG A 123 3.17 -1.49 -18.18
CA ARG A 123 4.12 -2.54 -18.57
C ARG A 123 5.57 -2.04 -18.60
N ARG A 124 5.80 -0.83 -19.12
CA ARG A 124 7.12 -0.19 -19.19
C ARG A 124 7.79 -0.01 -17.82
N GLU A 125 6.99 0.15 -16.76
CA GLU A 125 7.47 0.30 -15.39
C GLU A 125 7.82 -1.07 -14.81
N ALA A 126 6.96 -2.06 -15.05
CA ALA A 126 7.20 -3.45 -14.65
C ALA A 126 8.45 -4.05 -15.32
N GLU A 127 8.75 -3.67 -16.56
CA GLU A 127 9.95 -4.11 -17.31
C GLU A 127 11.28 -3.64 -16.68
N LYS A 128 11.25 -2.70 -15.73
CA LYS A 128 12.45 -2.29 -14.96
C LYS A 128 12.90 -3.35 -13.96
N ILE A 129 11.99 -4.23 -13.53
CA ILE A 129 12.25 -5.33 -12.61
C ILE A 129 13.13 -6.36 -13.32
N GLY A 130 14.35 -6.52 -12.86
CA GLY A 130 15.34 -7.45 -13.44
C GLY A 130 15.27 -8.84 -12.82
N ARG A 131 14.84 -8.95 -11.55
CA ARG A 131 14.77 -10.22 -10.83
C ARG A 131 13.57 -10.25 -9.89
N LEU A 132 13.00 -11.44 -9.75
CA LEU A 132 11.85 -11.70 -8.88
C LEU A 132 12.25 -12.63 -7.74
N GLY A 133 11.71 -12.35 -6.55
CA GLY A 133 11.85 -13.16 -5.36
C GLY A 133 11.09 -14.47 -5.53
N ARG A 134 11.79 -15.58 -5.30
CA ARG A 134 11.26 -16.94 -5.36
C ARG A 134 12.22 -17.88 -4.65
N TYR A 135 11.91 -19.17 -4.65
CA TYR A 135 12.83 -20.16 -4.09
C TYR A 135 14.22 -20.07 -4.73
N GLY A 136 15.25 -19.83 -3.91
CA GLY A 136 16.63 -19.70 -4.37
C GLY A 136 17.06 -18.31 -4.86
N SER A 137 16.20 -17.28 -4.82
CA SER A 137 16.60 -15.92 -5.19
C SER A 137 15.81 -14.84 -4.46
N MET A 138 16.48 -13.73 -4.15
CA MET A 138 15.82 -12.49 -3.79
C MET A 138 15.53 -11.67 -5.05
N GLY A 139 14.35 -11.06 -5.09
CA GLY A 139 13.90 -10.13 -6.10
C GLY A 139 14.49 -8.74 -5.96
N ASP A 140 14.26 -7.92 -6.97
CA ASP A 140 14.56 -6.49 -6.91
C ASP A 140 13.68 -5.83 -5.85
N ARG A 141 14.29 -4.96 -5.04
CA ARG A 141 13.56 -4.12 -4.10
C ARG A 141 13.24 -2.81 -4.77
N VAL A 142 11.95 -2.47 -4.83
CA VAL A 142 11.42 -1.39 -5.64
C VAL A 142 10.57 -0.45 -4.81
N GLU A 143 10.57 0.83 -5.19
CA GLU A 143 9.60 1.83 -4.75
C GLU A 143 8.57 2.03 -5.86
N VAL A 144 7.29 2.03 -5.48
CA VAL A 144 6.19 2.38 -6.38
C VAL A 144 5.43 3.57 -5.82
N ARG A 145 4.92 4.40 -6.73
CA ARG A 145 4.02 5.50 -6.41
C ARG A 145 2.72 5.31 -7.17
N GLY A 146 1.60 5.42 -6.46
CA GLY A 146 0.30 5.10 -7.03
C GLY A 146 -0.84 5.38 -6.07
N VAL A 147 -2.06 5.19 -6.57
CA VAL A 147 -3.27 5.28 -5.76
C VAL A 147 -3.55 3.92 -5.16
N PHE A 148 -3.73 3.87 -3.84
CA PHE A 148 -4.16 2.66 -3.15
C PHE A 148 -5.69 2.50 -3.23
N HIS A 149 -6.15 1.28 -3.43
CA HIS A 149 -7.57 0.92 -3.43
C HIS A 149 -7.82 -0.23 -2.45
N ALA A 150 -8.73 0.00 -1.50
CA ALA A 150 -9.22 -1.04 -0.61
C ALA A 150 -10.32 -1.90 -1.27
N ASP A 151 -11.06 -1.32 -2.22
CA ASP A 151 -12.11 -1.98 -3.04
C ASP A 151 -11.98 -1.53 -4.51
N CYS A 152 -11.08 -2.17 -5.25
CA CYS A 152 -10.83 -1.76 -6.64
C CYS A 152 -11.94 -2.17 -7.61
N SER A 153 -12.74 -1.20 -8.06
CA SER A 153 -13.83 -1.41 -9.02
C SER A 153 -13.40 -2.01 -10.38
N GLN A 154 -12.12 -1.85 -10.78
CA GLN A 154 -11.60 -2.38 -12.05
C GLN A 154 -11.16 -3.85 -11.94
N HIS A 155 -10.86 -4.32 -10.72
CA HIS A 155 -10.25 -5.62 -10.47
C HIS A 155 -11.08 -6.47 -9.50
N GLY A 156 -12.40 -6.27 -9.48
CA GLY A 156 -13.32 -7.13 -8.73
C GLY A 156 -13.28 -6.94 -7.21
N GLY A 157 -12.84 -5.76 -6.75
CA GLY A 157 -12.72 -5.42 -5.34
C GLY A 157 -11.40 -5.86 -4.71
N ASP A 158 -10.37 -6.09 -5.53
CA ASP A 158 -9.03 -6.40 -5.03
C ASP A 158 -8.44 -5.23 -4.22
N PHE A 159 -7.62 -5.60 -3.24
CA PHE A 159 -6.82 -4.71 -2.43
C PHE A 159 -5.49 -4.45 -3.15
N ASP A 160 -5.41 -3.35 -3.90
CA ASP A 160 -4.33 -3.11 -4.87
C ASP A 160 -3.80 -1.68 -4.86
N ILE A 161 -2.66 -1.48 -5.53
CA ILE A 161 -2.13 -0.15 -5.84
C ILE A 161 -2.07 0.01 -7.35
N HIS A 162 -2.71 1.06 -7.86
CA HIS A 162 -2.59 1.49 -9.25
C HIS A 162 -1.39 2.43 -9.37
N ALA A 163 -0.22 1.85 -9.63
CA ALA A 163 1.03 2.57 -9.66
C ALA A 163 1.27 3.26 -11.02
N THR A 164 1.71 4.51 -10.95
CA THR A 164 2.08 5.33 -12.11
C THR A 164 3.57 5.20 -12.43
N SER A 165 4.39 4.88 -11.42
CA SER A 165 5.84 4.75 -11.54
C SER A 165 6.42 3.67 -10.64
N LEU A 166 7.55 3.11 -11.09
CA LEU A 166 8.38 2.19 -10.34
C LEU A 166 9.86 2.59 -10.45
N GLU A 167 10.53 2.63 -9.30
CA GLU A 167 11.98 2.81 -9.18
C GLU A 167 12.62 1.58 -8.53
N VAL A 168 13.71 1.09 -9.11
CA VAL A 168 14.47 -0.02 -8.52
C VAL A 168 15.49 0.54 -7.53
N LEU A 169 15.27 0.30 -6.23
CA LEU A 169 16.15 0.75 -5.16
C LEU A 169 17.37 -0.16 -5.01
N GLU A 170 17.14 -1.48 -5.04
CA GLU A 170 18.19 -2.50 -4.87
C GLU A 170 17.94 -3.66 -5.84
N ARG A 171 19.00 -4.17 -6.48
CA ARG A 171 18.90 -5.33 -7.37
C ARG A 171 18.87 -6.63 -6.56
N GLY A 172 18.04 -7.56 -7.00
CA GLY A 172 17.94 -8.90 -6.45
C GLY A 172 19.20 -9.72 -6.70
N ARG A 173 19.31 -10.83 -5.96
CA ARG A 173 20.48 -11.73 -5.99
C ARG A 173 20.07 -13.19 -5.87
N ASP A 174 20.90 -14.08 -6.38
CA ASP A 174 20.75 -15.52 -6.14
C ASP A 174 21.14 -15.85 -4.69
N LEU A 175 20.36 -16.72 -4.06
CA LEU A 175 20.65 -17.27 -2.75
C LEU A 175 21.29 -18.64 -2.95
N ASN A 176 22.51 -18.82 -2.44
CA ASN A 176 23.15 -20.14 -2.48
C ASN A 176 22.43 -21.08 -1.51
N ASP A 177 21.45 -21.79 -2.04
CA ASP A 177 20.56 -22.64 -1.25
C ASP A 177 21.06 -24.09 -1.13
N SER A 178 22.29 -24.36 -1.59
CA SER A 178 22.92 -25.69 -1.55
C SER A 178 22.84 -26.28 -0.14
N PRO A 179 22.27 -27.49 0.05
CA PRO A 179 22.23 -28.12 1.35
C PRO A 179 23.64 -28.33 1.88
N ASP A 180 23.82 -28.13 3.19
CA ASP A 180 25.10 -28.34 3.85
C ASP A 180 25.65 -29.74 3.52
N SER A 181 26.88 -29.78 3.02
CA SER A 181 27.65 -30.98 2.70
C SER A 181 27.65 -32.01 3.83
N GLY A 182 27.63 -31.57 5.09
CA GLY A 182 27.55 -32.44 6.26
C GLY A 182 26.26 -33.28 6.30
N LYS A 183 25.14 -32.72 5.84
CA LYS A 183 23.84 -33.42 5.79
C LYS A 183 23.82 -34.54 4.76
N TYR A 184 24.47 -34.34 3.61
CA TYR A 184 24.65 -35.40 2.62
C TYR A 184 25.48 -36.55 3.17
N LEU A 185 26.60 -36.23 3.81
CA LEU A 185 27.48 -37.23 4.40
C LEU A 185 26.76 -38.04 5.49
N ALA A 186 26.04 -37.36 6.38
CA ALA A 186 25.21 -38.01 7.40
C ALA A 186 24.17 -38.95 6.77
N THR A 187 23.50 -38.53 5.70
CA THR A 187 22.50 -39.34 4.99
C THR A 187 23.12 -40.60 4.39
N VAL A 188 24.29 -40.48 3.76
CA VAL A 188 25.05 -41.61 3.22
C VAL A 188 25.44 -42.59 4.34
N PHE A 189 25.95 -42.09 5.47
CA PHE A 189 26.30 -42.94 6.61
C PHE A 189 25.07 -43.64 7.21
N SER A 190 23.95 -42.93 7.35
CA SER A 190 22.70 -43.54 7.83
C SER A 190 22.21 -44.65 6.90
N LEU A 191 22.28 -44.46 5.57
CA LEU A 191 21.94 -45.48 4.58
C LEU A 191 22.87 -46.70 4.66
N LEU A 192 24.19 -46.47 4.73
CA LEU A 192 25.18 -47.55 4.87
C LEU A 192 24.99 -48.34 6.16
N PHE A 193 24.67 -47.66 7.26
CA PHE A 193 24.36 -48.31 8.53
C PHE A 193 23.10 -49.18 8.42
N LEU A 194 22.04 -48.68 7.78
CA LEU A 194 20.78 -49.40 7.64
C LEU A 194 20.91 -50.64 6.75
N VAL A 195 21.67 -50.54 5.65
CA VAL A 195 22.04 -51.69 4.81
C VAL A 195 22.94 -52.66 5.57
N GLY A 196 23.98 -52.15 6.24
CA GLY A 196 24.92 -52.96 7.01
C GLY A 196 24.27 -53.73 8.16
N ALA A 197 23.23 -53.17 8.80
CA ALA A 197 22.46 -53.84 9.84
C ALA A 197 21.44 -54.84 9.28
N SER A 198 20.77 -54.51 8.16
CA SER A 198 19.69 -55.34 7.60
C SER A 198 20.20 -56.56 6.83
N VAL A 199 21.32 -56.46 6.12
CA VAL A 199 21.87 -57.55 5.31
C VAL A 199 22.20 -58.80 6.16
N PRO A 200 22.93 -58.72 7.29
CA PRO A 200 23.20 -59.89 8.13
C PRO A 200 21.93 -60.53 8.69
N LEU A 201 20.95 -59.71 9.10
CA LEU A 201 19.66 -60.21 9.59
C LEU A 201 18.89 -60.95 8.49
N TYR A 202 18.88 -60.40 7.28
CA TYR A 202 18.29 -61.04 6.11
C TYR A 202 18.98 -62.36 5.78
N LEU A 203 20.32 -62.40 5.77
CA LEU A 203 21.10 -63.60 5.50
C LEU A 203 20.88 -64.69 6.57
N ARG A 204 20.82 -64.33 7.86
CA ARG A 204 20.48 -65.26 8.95
C ARG A 204 19.10 -65.86 8.74
N ARG A 205 18.08 -65.03 8.47
CA ARG A 205 16.71 -65.50 8.21
C ARG A 205 16.63 -66.41 6.98
N MET A 206 17.43 -66.14 5.94
CA MET A 206 17.52 -67.00 4.76
C MET A 206 18.24 -68.32 5.04
N ALA A 207 19.22 -68.35 5.94
CA ALA A 207 19.87 -69.58 6.38
C ALA A 207 18.90 -70.45 7.21
N GLU A 208 18.21 -69.86 8.20
CA GLU A 208 17.19 -70.54 9.01
C GLU A 208 16.09 -71.17 8.15
N ARG A 209 15.57 -70.41 7.15
CA ARG A 209 14.58 -70.92 6.19
C ARG A 209 15.10 -72.08 5.35
N ARG A 210 16.39 -72.10 5.00
CA ARG A 210 17.00 -73.20 4.25
C ARG A 210 17.13 -74.45 5.10
N SER A 211 17.58 -74.32 6.35
CA SER A 211 17.68 -75.45 7.29
C SER A 211 16.31 -76.05 7.61
N ALA A 212 15.29 -75.22 7.86
CA ALA A 212 13.93 -75.71 8.12
C ALA A 212 13.33 -76.47 6.94
N ARG A 213 13.59 -76.03 5.70
CA ARG A 213 13.16 -76.73 4.48
C ARG A 213 13.87 -78.06 4.26
N ALA A 214 15.12 -78.21 4.73
CA ALA A 214 15.86 -79.45 4.61
C ALA A 214 15.26 -80.53 5.52
N LEU A 215 14.97 -80.19 6.78
CA LEU A 215 14.35 -81.12 7.74
C LEU A 215 12.98 -81.62 7.25
N LEU A 216 12.13 -80.72 6.74
CA LEU A 216 10.81 -81.11 6.21
C LEU A 216 10.87 -82.03 4.98
N ARG A 217 12.01 -82.09 4.27
CA ARG A 217 12.20 -83.03 3.15
C ARG A 217 12.61 -84.41 3.66
N GLU A 218 13.46 -84.46 4.68
CA GLU A 218 13.86 -85.73 5.31
C GLU A 218 12.68 -86.44 5.98
N ASP A 219 11.72 -85.70 6.54
CA ASP A 219 10.50 -86.27 7.13
C ASP A 219 9.46 -86.75 6.09
N ALA A 220 9.62 -86.38 4.82
CA ALA A 220 8.66 -86.68 3.75
C ALA A 220 9.05 -87.89 2.88
N ASP A 221 10.29 -88.39 3.01
CA ASP A 221 10.85 -89.58 2.35
C ASP A 221 10.79 -90.80 3.27
#